data_AF-A0A2E5C0H7-F1
#
_entry.id   AF-A0A2E5C0H7-F1
#
_cell.length_a   1.000
_cell.length_b   1.000
_cell.length_c   1.000
_cell.angle_alpha   90.00
_cell.angle_beta   90.00
_cell.angle_gamma   90.00
#
_symmetry.space_group_name_H-M   'P 1'
#
loop_
_entity.id
_entity.type
_entity.pdbx_description
1 polymer ?
#
loop_
_entity_poly.entity_id
_entity_poly.type
_entity_poly.pdbx_seq_one_letter_code
_entity_poly.pdbx_strand_id
1 'polypeptide(L)'
;MLLSKDLRKTYMKPLVDRLHELDVIAAIDEINYPEEKQKKFHWILKFPGDIPMGKTPDMNTAKLIFRVLGKPVLQAEKINANSSEKLKKIVERFKKIQQICQEREKNPAFVKLAITDAILRKKKEMILNYEKLMVSLDKKIIDVEIPYYQGIGYILTEAIEKITGVAVLDKLMKGLIYIMIIDDLEKRTIDGLVKIDFSRKFLSYMSTSEIAKKLKSFREEKSDEFKDASVGDLIFNSPDFEKVDIVFFNSWKFTEDSFPVRVALRKKTLISKKEERQVKQHDYNKSKIANEEKSLEDVKNKLNELMREINKIEKSHLEDEDEYQNLNNSRRRLLKDIKRREIRIKELKRPVKEAGEEKIITFDLFEIFKSKQSFLHRMGDKAGSMGLGNLFGKNVETEKRFSFNKLYEMANFSKDWIKASNQSKKISSESSRLAEQLDQFVEKHKLSASIAGTRSNNKINYQPLLDEHILDRMELAVLSCEIANYYDEK
;
A
#
# COMPACT_ATOMS: atom_id res chain seq x y z
N MET A 1 -0.72 -41.46 -11.56
CA MET A 1 -1.02 -40.11 -12.08
C MET A 1 -0.83 -39.08 -11.00
N LEU A 2 -0.13 -37.99 -11.32
CA LEU A 2 0.15 -36.89 -10.41
C LEU A 2 -0.76 -35.70 -10.73
N LEU A 3 -1.43 -35.18 -9.69
CA LEU A 3 -2.39 -34.09 -9.76
C LEU A 3 -2.03 -32.96 -8.79
N SER A 4 -2.42 -31.72 -9.11
CA SER A 4 -2.39 -30.66 -8.10
C SER A 4 -3.37 -31.01 -6.96
N LYS A 5 -3.14 -30.44 -5.77
CA LYS A 5 -3.94 -30.75 -4.57
C LYS A 5 -5.44 -30.56 -4.82
N ASP A 6 -5.81 -29.49 -5.51
CA ASP A 6 -7.21 -29.18 -5.81
C ASP A 6 -7.82 -30.18 -6.80
N LEU A 7 -7.10 -30.51 -7.87
CA LEU A 7 -7.57 -31.51 -8.84
C LEU A 7 -7.68 -32.91 -8.21
N ARG A 8 -6.73 -33.28 -7.35
CA ARG A 8 -6.80 -34.56 -6.61
C ARG A 8 -8.04 -34.61 -5.74
N LYS A 9 -8.30 -33.55 -4.97
CA LYS A 9 -9.49 -33.47 -4.10
C LYS A 9 -10.79 -33.61 -4.89
N THR A 10 -10.87 -33.01 -6.08
CA THR A 10 -12.08 -33.00 -6.91
C THR A 10 -12.26 -34.29 -7.72
N TYR A 11 -11.19 -34.78 -8.35
CA TYR A 11 -11.29 -35.79 -9.42
C TYR A 11 -10.79 -37.19 -9.06
N MET A 12 -10.09 -37.36 -7.93
CA MET A 12 -9.53 -38.67 -7.56
C MET A 12 -10.62 -39.75 -7.44
N LYS A 13 -11.66 -39.50 -6.62
CA LYS A 13 -12.73 -40.48 -6.40
C LYS A 13 -13.51 -40.79 -7.69
N PRO A 14 -14.06 -39.79 -8.42
CA PRO A 14 -14.79 -40.07 -9.66
C PRO A 14 -13.95 -40.82 -10.71
N LEU A 15 -12.65 -40.51 -10.81
CA LEU A 15 -11.76 -41.21 -11.74
C LEU A 15 -11.52 -42.67 -11.32
N VAL A 16 -11.28 -42.92 -10.03
CA VAL A 16 -11.11 -44.29 -9.51
C VAL A 16 -12.37 -45.11 -9.74
N ASP A 17 -13.55 -44.53 -9.49
CA ASP A 17 -14.82 -45.22 -9.70
C ASP A 17 -14.99 -45.66 -11.17
N ARG A 18 -14.69 -44.79 -12.15
CA ARG A 18 -14.72 -45.13 -13.59
C ARG A 18 -13.72 -46.23 -13.98
N LEU A 19 -12.53 -46.20 -13.40
CA LEU A 19 -11.49 -47.18 -13.69
C LEU A 19 -11.80 -48.54 -13.05
N HIS A 20 -12.45 -48.54 -11.88
CA HIS A 20 -12.85 -49.75 -11.18
C HIS A 20 -13.89 -50.56 -11.97
N GLU A 21 -14.82 -49.89 -12.67
CA GLU A 21 -15.77 -50.54 -13.59
C GLU A 21 -15.10 -51.33 -14.74
N LEU A 22 -13.81 -51.08 -14.99
CA LEU A 22 -13.00 -51.71 -16.03
C LEU A 22 -11.92 -52.65 -15.46
N ASP A 23 -11.94 -52.90 -14.15
CA ASP A 23 -10.90 -53.63 -13.42
C ASP A 23 -9.49 -53.03 -13.61
N VAL A 24 -9.40 -51.70 -13.72
CA VAL A 24 -8.13 -50.96 -13.86
C VAL A 24 -7.78 -50.28 -12.54
N ILE A 25 -6.55 -50.46 -12.07
CA ILE A 25 -6.05 -49.85 -10.83
C ILE A 25 -4.98 -48.83 -11.17
N ALA A 26 -5.20 -47.57 -10.78
CA ALA A 26 -4.24 -46.49 -10.97
C ALA A 26 -3.89 -45.80 -9.64
N ALA A 27 -2.59 -45.70 -9.35
CA ALA A 27 -2.12 -44.89 -8.23
C ALA A 27 -2.26 -43.40 -8.56
N ILE A 28 -2.99 -42.65 -7.73
CA ILE A 28 -3.19 -41.19 -7.90
C ILE A 28 -2.64 -40.45 -6.68
N ASP A 29 -1.71 -39.53 -6.91
CA ASP A 29 -1.04 -38.77 -5.85
C ASP A 29 -0.79 -37.29 -6.25
N GLU A 30 -0.24 -36.50 -5.33
CA GLU A 30 0.08 -35.08 -5.52
C GLU A 30 1.37 -34.88 -6.35
N ILE A 31 1.50 -33.72 -7.01
CA ILE A 31 2.66 -33.39 -7.88
C ILE A 31 4.02 -33.49 -7.14
N ASN A 32 4.04 -33.32 -5.82
CA ASN A 32 5.22 -33.42 -4.96
C ASN A 32 5.58 -34.88 -4.57
N TYR A 33 5.25 -35.85 -5.41
CA TYR A 33 5.48 -37.27 -5.16
C TYR A 33 6.99 -37.62 -5.06
N PRO A 34 7.45 -38.35 -4.02
CA PRO A 34 8.88 -38.63 -3.80
C PRO A 34 9.57 -39.37 -4.96
N GLU A 35 10.77 -38.92 -5.33
CA GLU A 35 11.55 -39.48 -6.46
C GLU A 35 11.85 -40.98 -6.32
N GLU A 36 12.14 -41.45 -5.10
CA GLU A 36 12.38 -42.88 -4.83
C GLU A 36 11.16 -43.74 -5.16
N LYS A 37 9.95 -43.20 -4.96
CA LYS A 37 8.71 -43.89 -5.31
C LYS A 37 8.40 -43.78 -6.80
N GLN A 38 8.86 -42.74 -7.48
CA GLN A 38 8.66 -42.56 -8.93
C GLN A 38 9.31 -43.69 -9.73
N LYS A 39 10.49 -44.17 -9.32
CA LYS A 39 11.23 -45.26 -10.00
C LYS A 39 10.48 -46.61 -10.07
N LYS A 40 9.42 -46.78 -9.28
CA LYS A 40 8.62 -48.02 -9.22
C LYS A 40 7.54 -48.12 -10.30
N PHE A 41 7.30 -47.05 -11.05
CA PHE A 41 6.22 -47.00 -12.03
C PHE A 41 6.79 -46.88 -13.43
N HIS A 42 6.26 -47.71 -14.33
CA HIS A 42 6.61 -47.65 -15.76
C HIS A 42 6.15 -46.33 -16.39
N TRP A 43 4.94 -45.86 -16.04
CA TRP A 43 4.37 -44.62 -16.55
C TRP A 43 4.07 -43.63 -15.42
N ILE A 44 4.62 -42.41 -15.51
CA ILE A 44 4.28 -41.30 -14.61
C ILE A 44 3.51 -40.24 -15.39
N LEU A 45 2.18 -40.25 -15.22
CA LEU A 45 1.30 -39.27 -15.82
C LEU A 45 1.28 -37.98 -15.00
N LYS A 46 1.39 -36.81 -15.65
CA LYS A 46 1.19 -35.49 -15.01
C LYS A 46 0.09 -34.73 -15.73
N PHE A 47 -0.92 -34.26 -14.99
CA PHE A 47 -1.99 -33.45 -15.55
C PHE A 47 -2.01 -32.05 -14.89
N PRO A 48 -1.78 -30.97 -15.67
CA PRO A 48 -1.72 -29.63 -15.12
C PRO A 48 -3.10 -29.07 -14.78
N GLY A 49 -4.12 -29.38 -15.59
CA GLY A 49 -5.48 -28.83 -15.48
C GLY A 49 -5.59 -27.32 -15.74
N ASP A 50 -4.49 -26.63 -15.98
CA ASP A 50 -4.38 -25.19 -16.21
C ASP A 50 -3.45 -24.87 -17.38
N ILE A 51 -3.43 -23.60 -17.80
CA ILE A 51 -2.52 -23.11 -18.83
C ILE A 51 -1.09 -23.04 -18.27
N PRO A 52 -0.09 -23.70 -18.89
CA PRO A 52 1.29 -23.69 -18.41
C PRO A 52 1.86 -22.27 -18.25
N MET A 53 2.76 -22.09 -17.27
CA MET A 53 3.44 -20.82 -17.06
C MET A 53 4.21 -20.37 -18.32
N GLY A 54 4.19 -19.05 -18.58
CA GLY A 54 4.84 -18.45 -19.75
C GLY A 54 4.11 -18.66 -21.09
N LYS A 55 2.95 -19.33 -21.13
CA LYS A 55 2.13 -19.48 -22.34
C LYS A 55 1.04 -18.42 -22.42
N THR A 56 0.88 -17.85 -23.61
CA THR A 56 -0.20 -16.90 -23.92
C THR A 56 -1.48 -17.67 -24.23
N PRO A 57 -2.61 -17.35 -23.58
CA PRO A 57 -3.87 -18.01 -23.87
C PRO A 57 -4.37 -17.63 -25.26
N ASP A 58 -4.50 -18.62 -26.14
CA ASP A 58 -5.11 -18.52 -27.47
C ASP A 58 -5.99 -19.75 -27.76
N MET A 59 -6.68 -19.77 -28.91
CA MET A 59 -7.53 -20.90 -29.30
C MET A 59 -6.76 -22.24 -29.41
N ASN A 60 -5.45 -22.21 -29.66
CA ASN A 60 -4.60 -23.40 -29.70
C ASN A 60 -4.20 -23.89 -28.30
N THR A 61 -4.33 -23.05 -27.28
CA THR A 61 -3.93 -23.30 -25.89
C THR A 61 -4.87 -24.28 -25.17
N ALA A 62 -6.09 -24.51 -25.66
CA ALA A 62 -6.98 -25.51 -25.07
C ALA A 62 -6.37 -26.92 -25.02
N LYS A 63 -5.53 -27.25 -26.02
CA LYS A 63 -4.78 -28.52 -26.04
C LYS A 63 -3.80 -28.63 -24.87
N LEU A 64 -3.29 -27.51 -24.36
CA LEU A 64 -2.36 -27.47 -23.21
C LEU A 64 -3.09 -27.68 -21.88
N ILE A 65 -4.31 -27.16 -21.75
CA ILE A 65 -5.14 -27.32 -20.54
C ILE A 65 -5.42 -28.80 -20.28
N PHE A 66 -5.81 -29.52 -21.34
CA PHE A 66 -6.19 -30.93 -21.28
C PHE A 66 -5.03 -31.89 -21.58
N ARG A 67 -3.79 -31.41 -21.55
CA ARG A 67 -2.61 -32.23 -21.86
C ARG A 67 -2.24 -33.08 -20.65
N VAL A 68 -2.32 -34.40 -20.80
CA VAL A 68 -1.66 -35.33 -19.86
C VAL A 68 -0.27 -35.65 -20.40
N LEU A 69 0.76 -35.33 -19.62
CA LEU A 69 2.16 -35.65 -19.92
C LEU A 69 2.49 -37.08 -19.49
N GLY A 70 3.45 -37.71 -20.16
CA GLY A 70 3.93 -39.05 -19.81
C GLY A 70 3.04 -40.19 -20.29
N LYS A 71 2.01 -39.91 -21.11
CA LYS A 71 1.16 -40.97 -21.69
C LYS A 71 1.85 -41.62 -22.90
N PRO A 72 1.67 -42.94 -23.12
CA PRO A 72 2.14 -43.61 -24.33
C PRO A 72 1.46 -43.08 -25.59
N VAL A 73 2.18 -43.14 -26.72
CA VAL A 73 1.62 -42.81 -28.03
C VAL A 73 0.95 -44.05 -28.61
N LEU A 74 -0.37 -44.14 -28.47
CA LEU A 74 -1.15 -45.23 -29.06
C LEU A 74 -1.77 -44.81 -30.39
N GLN A 75 -1.64 -45.68 -31.40
CA GLN A 75 -2.42 -45.58 -32.64
C GLN A 75 -3.67 -46.43 -32.51
N ALA A 76 -4.81 -45.81 -32.24
CA ALA A 76 -6.09 -46.48 -31.94
C ALA A 76 -6.55 -47.50 -33.00
N GLU A 77 -6.14 -47.29 -34.26
CA GLU A 77 -6.43 -48.13 -35.42
C GLU A 77 -5.62 -49.43 -35.46
N LYS A 78 -4.46 -49.47 -34.77
CA LYS A 78 -3.54 -50.63 -34.76
C LYS A 78 -3.68 -51.51 -33.52
N ILE A 79 -4.63 -51.18 -32.64
CA ILE A 79 -4.87 -51.93 -31.41
C ILE A 79 -5.64 -53.21 -31.76
N ASN A 80 -4.91 -54.31 -31.98
CA ASN A 80 -5.47 -55.65 -32.13
C ASN A 80 -5.91 -56.19 -30.76
N ALA A 81 -7.22 -56.14 -30.47
CA ALA A 81 -7.81 -56.60 -29.21
C ALA A 81 -8.15 -58.11 -29.20
N ASN A 82 -7.47 -58.93 -30.01
CA ASN A 82 -7.84 -60.33 -30.23
C ASN A 82 -7.47 -61.28 -29.08
N SER A 83 -6.78 -60.81 -28.04
CA SER A 83 -6.17 -61.69 -27.02
C SER A 83 -6.82 -61.73 -25.64
N SER A 84 -7.75 -60.82 -25.28
CA SER A 84 -8.41 -60.85 -23.96
C SER A 84 -9.72 -60.05 -23.94
N GLU A 85 -10.75 -60.59 -23.28
CA GLU A 85 -12.05 -59.93 -23.08
C GLU A 85 -11.91 -58.61 -22.27
N LYS A 86 -11.00 -58.60 -21.29
CA LYS A 86 -10.67 -57.39 -20.52
C LYS A 86 -10.05 -56.32 -21.41
N LEU A 87 -9.10 -56.70 -22.28
CA LEU A 87 -8.45 -55.78 -23.21
C LEU A 87 -9.46 -55.20 -24.21
N LYS A 88 -10.41 -56.01 -24.73
CA LYS A 88 -11.48 -55.53 -25.61
C LYS A 88 -12.30 -54.42 -24.95
N LYS A 89 -12.79 -54.65 -23.71
CA LYS A 89 -13.56 -53.65 -22.95
C LYS A 89 -12.78 -52.34 -22.74
N ILE A 90 -11.50 -52.43 -22.37
CA ILE A 90 -10.63 -51.27 -22.17
C ILE A 90 -10.45 -50.49 -23.49
N VAL A 91 -10.21 -51.19 -24.60
CA VAL A 91 -9.99 -50.57 -25.92
C VAL A 91 -11.27 -49.93 -26.47
N GLU A 92 -12.42 -50.57 -26.30
CA GLU A 92 -13.73 -50.01 -26.67
C GLU A 92 -14.02 -48.73 -25.88
N ARG A 93 -13.82 -48.77 -24.55
CA ARG A 93 -13.95 -47.58 -23.69
C ARG A 93 -12.98 -46.48 -24.12
N PHE A 94 -11.71 -46.81 -24.37
CA PHE A 94 -10.71 -45.85 -24.84
C PHE A 94 -11.15 -45.17 -26.14
N LYS A 95 -11.58 -45.94 -27.16
CA LYS A 95 -12.05 -45.38 -28.44
C LYS A 95 -13.27 -44.48 -28.25
N LYS A 96 -14.23 -44.90 -27.41
CA LYS A 96 -15.44 -44.12 -27.10
C LYS A 96 -15.10 -42.77 -26.46
N ILE A 97 -14.28 -42.77 -25.41
CA ILE A 97 -13.90 -41.51 -24.74
C ILE A 97 -13.04 -40.65 -25.67
N GLN A 98 -12.17 -41.25 -26.48
CA GLN A 98 -11.34 -40.53 -27.44
C GLN A 98 -12.20 -39.75 -28.43
N GLN A 99 -13.25 -40.38 -28.96
CA GLN A 99 -14.21 -39.74 -29.83
C GLN A 99 -14.97 -38.60 -29.12
N ILE A 100 -15.48 -38.84 -27.91
CA ILE A 100 -16.17 -37.81 -27.10
C ILE A 100 -15.27 -36.59 -26.88
N CYS A 101 -14.01 -36.80 -26.48
CA CYS A 101 -13.06 -35.71 -26.30
C CYS A 101 -12.79 -34.95 -27.60
N GLN A 102 -12.62 -35.66 -28.72
CA GLN A 102 -12.38 -35.04 -30.03
C GLN A 102 -13.58 -34.21 -30.49
N GLU A 103 -14.80 -34.68 -30.30
CA GLU A 103 -16.02 -33.95 -30.64
C GLU A 103 -16.17 -32.67 -29.81
N ARG A 104 -15.90 -32.73 -28.50
CA ARG A 104 -15.88 -31.54 -27.64
C ARG A 104 -14.77 -30.56 -28.02
N GLU A 105 -13.56 -31.04 -28.27
CA GLU A 105 -12.42 -30.21 -28.66
C GLU A 105 -12.57 -29.60 -30.07
N LYS A 106 -13.41 -30.18 -30.95
CA LYS A 106 -13.79 -29.58 -32.23
C LYS A 106 -14.80 -28.44 -32.09
N ASN A 107 -15.55 -28.38 -30.98
CA ASN A 107 -16.52 -27.31 -30.73
C ASN A 107 -15.80 -26.02 -30.30
N PRO A 108 -15.81 -24.94 -31.12
CA PRO A 108 -15.10 -23.70 -30.78
C PRO A 108 -15.64 -23.02 -29.53
N ALA A 109 -16.93 -23.21 -29.22
CA ALA A 109 -17.55 -22.62 -28.04
C ALA A 109 -17.07 -23.32 -26.76
N PHE A 110 -16.92 -24.64 -26.79
CA PHE A 110 -16.33 -25.41 -25.70
C PHE A 110 -14.85 -25.04 -25.48
N VAL A 111 -14.08 -24.93 -26.57
CA VAL A 111 -12.67 -24.53 -26.52
C VAL A 111 -12.51 -23.14 -25.88
N LYS A 112 -13.33 -22.18 -26.30
CA LYS A 112 -13.32 -20.83 -25.74
C LYS A 112 -13.71 -20.83 -24.26
N LEU A 113 -14.75 -21.57 -23.88
CA LEU A 113 -15.16 -21.77 -22.48
C LEU A 113 -14.01 -22.31 -21.63
N ALA A 114 -13.36 -23.39 -22.07
CA ALA A 114 -12.26 -24.03 -21.34
C ALA A 114 -11.06 -23.08 -21.13
N ILE A 115 -10.70 -22.30 -22.15
CA ILE A 115 -9.62 -21.32 -22.06
C ILE A 115 -9.99 -20.20 -21.09
N THR A 116 -11.20 -19.64 -21.21
CA THR A 116 -11.65 -18.56 -20.33
C THR A 116 -11.76 -19.01 -18.88
N ASP A 117 -12.26 -20.22 -18.63
CA ASP A 117 -12.29 -20.81 -17.30
C ASP A 117 -10.89 -21.01 -16.71
N ALA A 118 -9.94 -21.55 -17.48
CA ALA A 118 -8.57 -21.72 -17.01
C ALA A 118 -7.88 -20.39 -16.69
N ILE A 119 -8.15 -19.33 -17.47
CA ILE A 119 -7.68 -17.97 -17.15
C ILE A 119 -8.32 -17.49 -15.84
N LEU A 120 -9.61 -17.72 -15.65
CA LEU A 120 -10.34 -17.32 -14.44
C LEU A 120 -9.78 -18.04 -13.19
N ARG A 121 -9.53 -19.35 -13.27
CA ARG A 121 -8.90 -20.14 -12.19
C ARG A 121 -7.51 -19.61 -11.86
N LYS A 122 -6.67 -19.33 -12.86
CA LYS A 122 -5.35 -18.72 -12.65
C LYS A 122 -5.43 -17.35 -11.98
N LYS A 123 -6.39 -16.50 -12.38
CA LYS A 123 -6.61 -15.20 -11.71
C LYS A 123 -7.03 -15.35 -10.26
N LYS A 124 -7.91 -16.30 -9.94
CA LYS A 124 -8.30 -16.63 -8.56
C LYS A 124 -7.12 -17.10 -7.72
N GLU A 125 -6.25 -17.93 -8.28
CA GLU A 125 -5.02 -18.36 -7.61
C GLU A 125 -4.08 -17.17 -7.33
N MET A 126 -3.91 -16.26 -8.30
CA MET A 126 -3.11 -15.05 -8.11
C MET A 126 -3.66 -14.17 -6.98
N ILE A 127 -4.99 -13.99 -6.89
CA ILE A 127 -5.64 -13.26 -5.80
C ILE A 127 -5.28 -13.89 -4.45
N LEU A 128 -5.45 -15.21 -4.31
CA LEU A 128 -5.12 -15.94 -3.08
C LEU A 128 -3.64 -15.78 -2.69
N ASN A 129 -2.73 -15.78 -3.68
CA ASN A 129 -1.30 -15.57 -3.44
C ASN A 129 -1.01 -14.15 -2.93
N TYR A 130 -1.68 -13.13 -3.48
CA TYR A 130 -1.58 -11.76 -2.97
C TYR A 130 -2.19 -11.61 -1.57
N GLU A 131 -3.32 -12.26 -1.28
CA GLU A 131 -3.93 -12.27 0.06
C GLU A 131 -2.98 -12.88 1.11
N LYS A 132 -2.34 -14.02 0.79
CA LYS A 132 -1.33 -14.62 1.67
C LYS A 132 -0.13 -13.69 1.89
N LEU A 133 0.33 -13.02 0.83
CA LEU A 133 1.42 -12.04 0.93
C LEU A 133 1.03 -10.86 1.82
N MET A 134 -0.18 -10.31 1.65
CA MET A 134 -0.71 -9.22 2.47
C MET A 134 -0.77 -9.62 3.94
N VAL A 135 -1.32 -10.80 4.27
CA VAL A 135 -1.37 -11.30 5.65
C VAL A 135 0.02 -11.45 6.28
N SER A 136 1.02 -11.87 5.50
CA SER A 136 2.41 -11.95 5.96
C SER A 136 3.00 -10.56 6.23
N LEU A 137 2.77 -9.61 5.32
CA LEU A 137 3.22 -8.23 5.47
C LEU A 137 2.51 -7.52 6.62
N ASP A 138 1.22 -7.76 6.84
CA ASP A 138 0.45 -7.19 7.96
C ASP A 138 1.07 -7.56 9.31
N LYS A 139 1.52 -8.81 9.47
CA LYS A 139 2.23 -9.23 10.69
C LYS A 139 3.53 -8.45 10.88
N LYS A 140 4.34 -8.32 9.82
CA LYS A 140 5.60 -7.55 9.87
C LYS A 140 5.36 -6.09 10.18
N ILE A 141 4.32 -5.48 9.58
CA ILE A 141 3.93 -4.09 9.81
C ILE A 141 3.57 -3.86 11.28
N ILE A 142 2.78 -4.75 11.90
CA ILE A 142 2.38 -4.63 13.31
C ILE A 142 3.60 -4.54 14.24
N ASP A 143 4.69 -5.24 13.92
CA ASP A 143 5.91 -5.25 14.74
C ASP A 143 6.71 -3.93 14.69
N VAL A 144 6.45 -3.09 13.67
CA VAL A 144 7.26 -1.90 13.34
C VAL A 144 6.44 -0.61 13.12
N GLU A 145 5.11 -0.63 13.24
CA GLU A 145 4.23 0.50 12.88
C GLU A 145 4.35 1.73 13.81
N ILE A 146 4.81 1.56 15.05
CA ILE A 146 4.74 2.61 16.07
C ILE A 146 5.54 3.88 15.69
N PRO A 147 6.83 3.80 15.27
CA PRO A 147 7.59 4.95 14.78
C PRO A 147 6.92 5.74 13.66
N TYR A 148 6.17 5.08 12.78
CA TYR A 148 5.49 5.75 11.69
C TYR A 148 4.40 6.67 12.21
N TYR A 149 3.56 6.20 13.14
CA TYR A 149 2.55 7.05 13.77
C TYR A 149 3.19 8.20 14.55
N GLN A 150 4.29 7.93 15.24
CA GLN A 150 5.03 8.96 15.97
C GLN A 150 5.58 10.04 15.03
N GLY A 151 6.14 9.65 13.89
CA GLY A 151 6.64 10.57 12.86
C GLY A 151 5.52 11.42 12.25
N ILE A 152 4.37 10.82 11.92
CA ILE A 152 3.18 11.57 11.49
C ILE A 152 2.73 12.51 12.61
N GLY A 153 2.74 12.05 13.87
CA GLY A 153 2.42 12.87 15.03
C GLY A 153 3.27 14.13 15.11
N TYR A 154 4.58 14.03 14.89
CA TYR A 154 5.46 15.21 14.83
C TYR A 154 5.08 16.19 13.72
N ILE A 155 4.80 15.68 12.52
CA ILE A 155 4.39 16.49 11.37
C ILE A 155 3.08 17.21 11.65
N LEU A 156 2.09 16.49 12.20
CA LEU A 156 0.79 17.05 12.52
C LEU A 156 0.90 18.08 13.65
N THR A 157 1.71 17.85 14.68
CA THR A 157 1.98 18.86 15.73
C THR A 157 2.59 20.13 15.13
N GLU A 158 3.57 20.03 14.22
CA GLU A 158 4.14 21.19 13.54
C GLU A 158 3.13 21.91 12.63
N ALA A 159 2.25 21.16 11.96
CA ALA A 159 1.17 21.71 11.16
C ALA A 159 0.12 22.44 12.02
N ILE A 160 -0.25 21.86 13.16
CA ILE A 160 -1.16 22.45 14.15
C ILE A 160 -0.57 23.75 14.70
N GLU A 161 0.71 23.76 15.06
CA GLU A 161 1.41 24.96 15.53
C GLU A 161 1.40 26.05 14.45
N LYS A 162 1.61 25.70 13.17
CA LYS A 162 1.54 26.66 12.06
C LYS A 162 0.15 27.25 11.83
N ILE A 163 -0.92 26.47 12.03
CA ILE A 163 -2.30 26.95 11.90
C ILE A 163 -2.71 27.82 13.09
N THR A 164 -2.31 27.43 14.30
CA THR A 164 -2.88 27.98 15.54
C THR A 164 -1.99 29.01 16.23
N GLY A 165 -0.69 29.01 15.90
CA GLY A 165 0.34 29.81 16.57
C GLY A 165 0.63 29.38 18.01
N VAL A 166 0.15 28.21 18.46
CA VAL A 166 0.29 27.74 19.84
C VAL A 166 1.05 26.40 19.90
N ALA A 167 2.28 26.44 20.42
CA ALA A 167 3.11 25.25 20.61
C ALA A 167 2.82 24.45 21.90
N VAL A 168 2.22 25.09 22.93
CA VAL A 168 2.17 24.55 24.31
C VAL A 168 0.91 23.71 24.59
N LEU A 169 -0.12 23.78 23.74
CA LEU A 169 -1.41 23.09 23.93
C LEU A 169 -1.56 21.83 23.06
N ASP A 170 -0.47 21.17 22.68
CA ASP A 170 -0.45 20.05 21.71
C ASP A 170 -1.54 18.98 21.99
N LYS A 171 -1.67 18.51 23.24
CA LYS A 171 -2.70 17.50 23.60
C LYS A 171 -4.14 17.99 23.44
N LEU A 172 -4.40 19.26 23.73
CA LEU A 172 -5.74 19.84 23.61
C LEU A 172 -6.08 20.10 22.13
N MET A 173 -5.10 20.55 21.35
CA MET A 173 -5.29 20.83 19.93
C MET A 173 -5.47 19.55 19.08
N LYS A 174 -4.83 18.43 19.46
CA LYS A 174 -5.08 17.10 18.87
C LYS A 174 -6.53 16.62 18.97
N GLY A 175 -7.31 17.20 19.89
CA GLY A 175 -8.72 16.90 20.09
C GLY A 175 -9.70 17.90 19.49
N LEU A 176 -9.24 18.91 18.75
CA LEU A 176 -10.10 20.01 18.26
C LEU A 176 -9.90 20.35 16.78
N ILE A 177 -8.91 19.74 16.12
CA ILE A 177 -8.55 20.03 14.72
C ILE A 177 -8.98 18.86 13.85
N TYR A 178 -9.77 19.15 12.81
CA TYR A 178 -10.20 18.16 11.84
C TYR A 178 -9.07 17.86 10.86
N ILE A 179 -8.59 16.62 10.88
CA ILE A 179 -7.49 16.14 10.06
C ILE A 179 -8.02 15.06 9.12
N MET A 180 -7.79 15.23 7.82
CA MET A 180 -8.03 14.19 6.83
C MET A 180 -6.70 13.54 6.44
N ILE A 181 -6.64 12.23 6.60
CA ILE A 181 -5.52 11.39 6.18
C ILE A 181 -5.83 10.83 4.79
N ILE A 182 -4.96 11.16 3.84
CA ILE A 182 -4.97 10.60 2.49
C ILE A 182 -3.75 9.71 2.32
N ASP A 183 -3.97 8.40 2.44
CA ASP A 183 -2.97 7.37 2.22
C ASP A 183 -3.63 6.08 1.71
N ASP A 184 -2.88 4.99 1.59
CA ASP A 184 -3.37 3.68 1.14
C ASP A 184 -3.21 2.60 2.22
N LEU A 185 -3.21 2.98 3.50
CA LEU A 185 -3.19 2.05 4.64
C LEU A 185 -4.55 1.89 5.33
N GLU A 186 -5.63 2.28 4.65
CA GLU A 186 -6.99 2.14 5.16
C GLU A 186 -7.15 2.81 6.54
N LYS A 187 -7.76 2.13 7.52
CA LYS A 187 -7.95 2.69 8.86
C LYS A 187 -6.70 2.63 9.73
N ARG A 188 -5.64 1.95 9.30
CA ARG A 188 -4.44 1.66 10.11
C ARG A 188 -3.75 2.95 10.58
N THR A 189 -3.66 3.97 9.73
CA THR A 189 -3.05 5.26 10.10
C THR A 189 -3.89 6.01 11.13
N ILE A 190 -5.22 6.04 10.96
CA ILE A 190 -6.13 6.62 11.97
C ILE A 190 -5.99 5.89 13.30
N ASP A 191 -6.03 4.56 13.28
CA ASP A 191 -5.94 3.74 14.50
C ASP A 191 -4.61 3.97 15.22
N GLY A 192 -3.52 4.12 14.46
CA GLY A 192 -2.22 4.49 14.99
C GLY A 192 -2.16 5.89 15.62
N LEU A 193 -2.74 6.89 14.97
CA LEU A 193 -2.82 8.26 15.51
C LEU A 193 -3.65 8.32 16.80
N VAL A 194 -4.71 7.52 16.89
CA VAL A 194 -5.52 7.42 18.13
C VAL A 194 -4.69 6.87 19.29
N LYS A 195 -3.75 5.95 19.04
CA LYS A 195 -2.83 5.44 20.07
C LYS A 195 -1.85 6.51 20.60
N ILE A 196 -1.69 7.64 19.90
CA ILE A 196 -0.84 8.77 20.32
C ILE A 196 -1.65 10.04 20.59
N ASP A 197 -2.84 9.86 21.17
CA ASP A 197 -3.74 10.89 21.71
C ASP A 197 -4.48 11.77 20.69
N PHE A 198 -4.53 11.40 19.40
CA PHE A 198 -5.44 12.08 18.46
C PHE A 198 -6.87 11.59 18.65
N SER A 199 -7.83 12.50 18.64
CA SER A 199 -9.25 12.14 18.81
C SER A 199 -9.83 11.61 17.50
N ARG A 200 -10.28 10.34 17.51
CA ARG A 200 -10.89 9.67 16.34
C ARG A 200 -12.02 10.48 15.71
N LYS A 201 -12.79 11.24 16.51
CA LYS A 201 -13.90 12.09 16.03
C LYS A 201 -13.45 13.13 15.01
N PHE A 202 -12.19 13.56 15.08
CA PHE A 202 -11.62 14.60 14.23
C PHE A 202 -10.66 14.03 13.18
N LEU A 203 -10.60 12.71 13.03
CA LEU A 203 -9.81 12.04 12.00
C LEU A 203 -10.74 11.47 10.93
N SER A 204 -10.50 11.83 9.68
CA SER A 204 -11.13 11.20 8.51
C SER A 204 -10.08 10.56 7.60
N TYR A 205 -10.52 9.59 6.80
CA TYR A 205 -9.66 8.85 5.86
C TYR A 205 -10.24 8.93 4.45
N MET A 206 -9.35 9.03 3.47
CA MET A 206 -9.66 8.90 2.05
C MET A 206 -8.51 8.21 1.33
N SER A 207 -8.78 7.27 0.43
CA SER A 207 -7.70 6.60 -0.33
C SER A 207 -7.10 7.50 -1.41
N THR A 208 -5.87 7.20 -1.88
CA THR A 208 -5.28 7.93 -3.02
C THR A 208 -6.08 7.71 -4.32
N SER A 209 -6.78 6.58 -4.43
CA SER A 209 -7.67 6.30 -5.57
C SER A 209 -8.96 7.14 -5.54
N GLU A 210 -9.48 7.43 -4.35
CA GLU A 210 -10.71 8.19 -4.16
C GLU A 210 -10.49 9.68 -4.38
N ILE A 211 -9.37 10.24 -3.89
CA ILE A 211 -8.97 11.61 -4.20
C ILE A 211 -8.76 11.79 -5.70
N ALA A 212 -8.19 10.80 -6.40
CA ALA A 212 -8.03 10.85 -7.86
C ALA A 212 -9.37 10.85 -8.60
N LYS A 213 -10.36 10.07 -8.14
CA LYS A 213 -11.72 10.09 -8.68
C LYS A 213 -12.40 11.43 -8.45
N LYS A 214 -12.33 11.96 -7.21
CA LYS A 214 -12.89 13.27 -6.87
C LYS A 214 -12.23 14.40 -7.66
N LEU A 215 -10.92 14.35 -7.89
CA LEU A 215 -10.22 15.30 -8.74
C LEU A 215 -10.72 15.25 -10.18
N LYS A 216 -10.94 14.03 -10.72
CA LYS A 216 -11.49 13.87 -12.06
C LYS A 216 -12.89 14.47 -12.17
N SER A 217 -13.78 14.14 -11.24
CA SER A 217 -15.15 14.71 -11.20
C SER A 217 -15.12 16.23 -11.03
N PHE A 218 -14.24 16.76 -10.18
CA PHE A 218 -14.09 18.20 -9.98
C PHE A 218 -13.69 18.95 -11.26
N ARG A 219 -12.80 18.35 -12.07
CA ARG A 219 -12.41 18.90 -13.38
C ARG A 219 -13.53 18.81 -14.44
N GLU A 220 -14.42 17.84 -14.31
CA GLU A 220 -15.56 17.63 -15.22
C GLU A 220 -16.77 18.53 -14.87
N GLU A 221 -16.98 18.85 -13.59
CA GLU A 221 -18.14 19.61 -13.08
C GLU A 221 -17.95 21.13 -13.08
N LYS A 222 -16.71 21.64 -13.14
CA LYS A 222 -16.39 23.08 -13.05
C LYS A 222 -16.06 23.67 -14.43
N SER A 223 -16.24 24.99 -14.58
CA SER A 223 -15.98 25.78 -15.80
C SER A 223 -14.55 25.61 -16.35
N ASP A 224 -14.26 26.20 -17.52
CA ASP A 224 -12.92 26.20 -18.17
C ASP A 224 -11.77 26.56 -17.20
N GLU A 225 -12.05 27.29 -16.12
CA GLU A 225 -11.11 27.73 -15.09
C GLU A 225 -10.46 26.58 -14.28
N PHE A 226 -11.09 25.40 -14.18
CA PHE A 226 -10.57 24.28 -13.36
C PHE A 226 -10.30 22.99 -14.16
N LYS A 227 -10.27 23.06 -15.50
CA LYS A 227 -9.98 21.88 -16.35
C LYS A 227 -8.64 21.21 -16.03
N ASP A 228 -7.64 22.01 -15.64
CA ASP A 228 -6.30 21.56 -15.25
C ASP A 228 -6.05 21.59 -13.73
N ALA A 229 -7.11 21.64 -12.93
CA ALA A 229 -7.03 21.76 -11.47
C ALA A 229 -6.09 20.71 -10.83
N SER A 230 -5.23 21.16 -9.94
CA SER A 230 -4.36 20.32 -9.12
C SER A 230 -5.11 19.71 -7.92
N VAL A 231 -4.46 18.78 -7.21
CA VAL A 231 -4.99 18.26 -5.93
C VAL A 231 -5.13 19.38 -4.89
N GLY A 232 -4.26 20.40 -4.94
CA GLY A 232 -4.38 21.58 -4.08
C GLY A 232 -5.68 22.33 -4.35
N ASP A 233 -5.96 22.60 -5.62
CA ASP A 233 -7.18 23.31 -6.04
C ASP A 233 -8.43 22.56 -5.60
N LEU A 234 -8.45 21.22 -5.72
CA LEU A 234 -9.52 20.40 -5.18
C LEU A 234 -9.64 20.56 -3.65
N ILE A 235 -8.55 20.44 -2.90
CA ILE A 235 -8.56 20.52 -1.43
C ILE A 235 -9.09 21.87 -0.94
N PHE A 236 -8.74 22.96 -1.61
CA PHE A 236 -9.11 24.29 -1.15
C PHE A 236 -10.50 24.75 -1.64
N ASN A 237 -10.97 24.23 -2.79
CA ASN A 237 -12.20 24.69 -3.43
C ASN A 237 -13.37 23.67 -3.41
N SER A 238 -13.15 22.42 -2.99
CA SER A 238 -14.23 21.42 -2.92
C SER A 238 -14.97 21.45 -1.57
N PRO A 239 -16.32 21.31 -1.58
CA PRO A 239 -17.13 21.15 -0.37
C PRO A 239 -16.69 19.99 0.54
N ASP A 240 -16.10 18.94 -0.03
CA ASP A 240 -15.63 17.76 0.72
C ASP A 240 -14.60 18.12 1.82
N PHE A 241 -13.86 19.21 1.63
CA PHE A 241 -12.78 19.65 2.49
C PHE A 241 -13.17 20.87 3.34
N GLU A 242 -14.42 21.33 3.23
CA GLU A 242 -14.86 22.57 3.87
C GLU A 242 -14.72 22.53 5.40
N LYS A 243 -14.92 21.34 5.99
CA LYS A 243 -14.82 21.12 7.43
C LYS A 243 -13.43 20.63 7.86
N VAL A 244 -12.51 20.40 6.95
CA VAL A 244 -11.16 19.90 7.24
C VAL A 244 -10.19 21.06 7.43
N ASP A 245 -9.38 21.01 8.49
CA ASP A 245 -8.39 22.03 8.83
C ASP A 245 -6.99 21.65 8.33
N ILE A 246 -6.65 20.34 8.39
CA ILE A 246 -5.39 19.79 7.91
C ILE A 246 -5.68 18.60 6.98
N VAL A 247 -5.06 18.59 5.79
CA VAL A 247 -5.03 17.40 4.93
C VAL A 247 -3.61 16.86 4.90
N PHE A 248 -3.39 15.67 5.46
CA PHE A 248 -2.13 14.94 5.37
C PHE A 248 -2.16 14.00 4.17
N PHE A 249 -1.16 14.07 3.30
CA PHE A 249 -1.07 13.31 2.07
C PHE A 249 0.23 12.50 2.02
N ASN A 250 0.08 11.18 2.00
CA ASN A 250 1.19 10.24 1.86
C ASN A 250 1.02 9.40 0.60
N SER A 251 1.93 9.61 -0.36
CA SER A 251 1.94 8.88 -1.64
C SER A 251 2.84 7.64 -1.64
N TRP A 252 3.48 7.32 -0.51
CA TRP A 252 4.41 6.19 -0.37
C TRP A 252 5.57 6.21 -1.37
N LYS A 253 5.95 7.41 -1.82
CA LYS A 253 7.11 7.66 -2.67
C LYS A 253 8.28 8.12 -1.80
N PHE A 254 9.20 7.22 -1.51
CA PHE A 254 10.40 7.49 -0.70
C PHE A 254 11.63 6.78 -1.28
N THR A 255 12.80 7.29 -0.90
CA THR A 255 14.13 6.70 -1.17
C THR A 255 14.75 6.22 0.14
N GLU A 256 15.99 5.73 0.11
CA GLU A 256 16.71 5.35 1.33
C GLU A 256 16.89 6.55 2.28
N ASP A 257 17.08 7.74 1.72
CA ASP A 257 17.41 8.94 2.50
C ASP A 257 16.21 9.84 2.81
N SER A 258 15.16 9.83 1.99
CA SER A 258 14.08 10.81 2.06
C SER A 258 12.70 10.17 1.93
N PHE A 259 11.79 10.57 2.83
CA PHE A 259 10.37 10.21 2.75
C PHE A 259 9.48 11.45 2.74
N PRO A 260 9.27 12.06 1.56
CA PRO A 260 8.44 13.26 1.42
C PRO A 260 6.95 12.96 1.59
N VAL A 261 6.31 13.69 2.50
CA VAL A 261 4.86 13.75 2.70
C VAL A 261 4.38 15.19 2.59
N ARG A 262 3.14 15.40 2.14
CA ARG A 262 2.58 16.74 1.95
C ARG A 262 1.48 17.01 2.96
N VAL A 263 1.40 18.24 3.44
CA VAL A 263 0.35 18.68 4.34
C VAL A 263 -0.25 19.97 3.81
N ALA A 264 -1.54 19.95 3.49
CA ALA A 264 -2.29 21.16 3.15
C ALA A 264 -2.89 21.74 4.43
N LEU A 265 -2.65 23.02 4.67
CA LEU A 265 -3.18 23.75 5.81
C LEU A 265 -4.31 24.65 5.32
N ARG A 266 -5.52 24.41 5.83
CA ARG A 266 -6.66 25.29 5.59
C ARG A 266 -6.83 26.13 6.84
N LYS A 267 -6.38 27.39 6.77
CA LYS A 267 -6.59 28.35 7.87
C LYS A 267 -8.08 28.70 7.89
N LYS A 268 -8.90 27.89 8.55
CA LYS A 268 -10.20 28.40 9.02
C LYS A 268 -9.93 29.62 9.89
N THR A 269 -10.89 30.52 9.90
CA THR A 269 -11.08 31.69 10.77
C THR A 269 -11.07 31.36 12.29
N LEU A 270 -10.29 30.38 12.75
CA LEU A 270 -9.84 30.27 14.13
C LEU A 270 -8.71 31.26 14.34
N ILE A 271 -9.04 32.54 14.18
CA ILE A 271 -8.28 33.63 14.78
C ILE A 271 -8.19 33.25 16.25
N SER A 272 -7.00 32.94 16.76
CA SER A 272 -6.87 32.68 18.20
C SER A 272 -7.45 33.89 18.95
N LYS A 273 -8.06 33.74 20.13
CA LYS A 273 -8.48 34.89 20.97
C LYS A 273 -7.33 35.91 21.20
N LYS A 274 -6.08 35.52 20.93
CA LYS A 274 -4.87 36.35 20.91
C LYS A 274 -4.70 37.14 19.60
N GLU A 275 -4.96 36.53 18.43
CA GLU A 275 -5.00 37.22 17.14
C GLU A 275 -6.23 38.14 17.02
N GLU A 276 -7.37 37.79 17.63
CA GLU A 276 -8.58 38.62 17.67
C GLU A 276 -8.37 39.87 18.53
N ARG A 277 -7.54 39.74 19.57
CA ARG A 277 -7.02 40.85 20.36
C ARG A 277 -5.96 41.67 19.62
N GLN A 278 -5.14 41.05 18.74
CA GLN A 278 -4.13 41.75 17.93
C GLN A 278 -4.71 42.53 16.76
N VAL A 279 -5.72 41.98 16.07
CA VAL A 279 -6.45 42.68 15.00
C VAL A 279 -7.21 43.88 15.56
N LYS A 280 -7.77 43.78 16.78
CA LYS A 280 -8.33 44.92 17.53
C LYS A 280 -7.26 45.85 18.14
N GLN A 281 -5.98 45.49 18.15
CA GLN A 281 -4.86 46.27 18.71
C GLN A 281 -3.99 46.98 17.65
N HIS A 282 -4.41 47.00 16.38
CA HIS A 282 -3.66 47.72 15.34
C HIS A 282 -3.49 49.23 15.67
N ASP A 283 -4.39 49.81 16.47
CA ASP A 283 -4.26 51.17 16.99
C ASP A 283 -3.40 51.28 18.27
N TYR A 284 -3.22 50.21 19.04
CA TYR A 284 -2.47 50.23 20.32
C TYR A 284 -0.95 50.07 20.15
N ASN A 285 -0.50 49.41 19.06
CA ASN A 285 0.94 49.26 18.81
C ASN A 285 1.60 50.53 18.23
N LYS A 286 0.82 51.45 17.65
CA LYS A 286 1.35 52.69 17.05
C LYS A 286 1.97 53.61 18.11
N SER A 287 1.31 53.78 19.25
CA SER A 287 1.82 54.58 20.37
C SER A 287 3.00 53.91 21.07
N LYS A 288 3.00 52.57 21.17
CA LYS A 288 4.10 51.80 21.77
C LYS A 288 5.35 51.80 20.90
N ILE A 289 5.20 51.70 19.57
CA ILE A 289 6.30 51.87 18.61
C ILE A 289 6.86 53.29 18.70
N ALA A 290 6.00 54.31 18.67
CA ALA A 290 6.43 55.71 18.77
C ALA A 290 7.17 56.00 20.09
N ASN A 291 6.70 55.45 21.21
CA ASN A 291 7.37 55.60 22.51
C ASN A 291 8.72 54.87 22.55
N GLU A 292 8.81 53.64 22.01
CA GLU A 292 10.07 52.89 21.99
C GLU A 292 11.08 53.52 21.01
N GLU A 293 10.61 54.10 19.89
CA GLU A 293 11.43 54.87 18.94
C GLU A 293 11.98 56.15 19.58
N LYS A 294 11.15 56.92 20.29
CA LYS A 294 11.60 58.10 21.04
C LYS A 294 12.62 57.74 22.11
N SER A 295 12.34 56.67 22.85
CA SER A 295 13.23 56.16 23.89
C SER A 295 14.56 55.64 23.31
N LEU A 296 14.54 55.02 22.11
CA LEU A 296 15.76 54.65 21.39
C LEU A 296 16.59 55.88 21.00
N GLU A 297 15.93 56.95 20.54
CA GLU A 297 16.60 58.20 20.17
C GLU A 297 17.25 58.87 21.38
N ASP A 298 16.57 58.91 22.53
CA ASP A 298 17.13 59.44 23.79
C ASP A 298 18.41 58.68 24.22
N VAL A 299 18.44 57.35 24.05
CA VAL A 299 19.63 56.54 24.37
C VAL A 299 20.76 56.74 23.36
N LYS A 300 20.44 56.96 22.07
CA LYS A 300 21.43 57.34 21.06
C LYS A 300 22.05 58.71 21.33
N ASN A 301 21.25 59.67 21.78
CA ASN A 301 21.73 60.99 22.17
C ASN A 301 22.68 60.92 23.38
N LYS A 302 22.31 60.14 24.41
CA LYS A 302 23.20 59.88 25.56
C LYS A 302 24.51 59.19 25.16
N LEU A 303 24.46 58.26 24.20
CA LEU A 303 25.67 57.63 23.68
C LEU A 303 26.54 58.67 22.94
N ASN A 304 25.96 59.57 22.16
CA ASN A 304 26.69 60.61 21.45
C ASN A 304 27.35 61.62 22.41
N GLU A 305 26.66 62.02 23.48
CA GLU A 305 27.25 62.87 24.54
C GLU A 305 28.42 62.17 25.22
N LEU A 306 28.24 60.90 25.62
CA LEU A 306 29.28 60.10 26.26
C LEU A 306 30.48 59.87 25.32
N MET A 307 30.25 59.69 24.03
CA MET A 307 31.34 59.61 23.03
C MET A 307 32.09 60.94 22.87
N ARG A 308 31.42 62.09 23.05
CA ARG A 308 32.12 63.40 23.07
C ARG A 308 33.00 63.54 24.30
N GLU A 309 32.58 63.03 25.45
CA GLU A 309 33.38 63.00 26.68
C GLU A 309 34.58 62.06 26.56
N ILE A 310 34.37 60.84 26.07
CA ILE A 310 35.46 59.90 25.75
C ILE A 310 36.47 60.55 24.79
N ASN A 311 35.99 61.16 23.70
CA ASN A 311 36.86 61.84 22.73
C ASN A 311 37.63 63.05 23.33
N LYS A 312 37.08 63.74 24.34
CA LYS A 312 37.78 64.82 25.04
C LYS A 312 38.90 64.26 25.91
N ILE A 313 38.66 63.16 26.62
CA ILE A 313 39.68 62.49 27.44
C ILE A 313 40.78 61.91 26.55
N GLU A 314 40.42 61.25 25.45
CA GLU A 314 41.37 60.70 24.47
C GLU A 314 42.24 61.77 23.80
N LYS A 315 41.74 63.01 23.67
CA LYS A 315 42.50 64.14 23.12
C LYS A 315 43.30 64.94 24.15
N SER A 316 42.96 64.86 25.42
CA SER A 316 43.56 65.69 26.49
C SER A 316 44.71 65.01 27.23
N HIS A 317 45.05 63.75 26.90
CA HIS A 317 46.10 62.97 27.57
C HIS A 317 45.95 62.95 29.10
N LEU A 318 44.72 62.90 29.61
CA LEU A 318 44.46 62.75 31.04
C LEU A 318 44.71 61.29 31.47
N GLU A 319 45.54 61.09 32.49
CA GLU A 319 45.98 59.79 33.04
C GLU A 319 44.96 59.14 33.99
N ASP A 320 43.68 59.56 33.98
CA ASP A 320 42.64 58.98 34.83
C ASP A 320 42.05 57.71 34.19
N GLU A 321 42.80 56.61 34.27
CA GLU A 321 42.39 55.29 33.75
C GLU A 321 41.02 54.86 34.29
N ASP A 322 40.73 55.14 35.57
CA ASP A 322 39.48 54.75 36.22
C ASP A 322 38.26 55.47 35.62
N GLU A 323 38.37 56.76 35.32
CA GLU A 323 37.30 57.54 34.69
C GLU A 323 37.07 57.08 33.24
N TYR A 324 38.15 56.81 32.50
CA TYR A 324 38.09 56.27 31.15
C TYR A 324 37.43 54.88 31.11
N GLN A 325 37.76 53.98 32.05
CA GLN A 325 37.14 52.66 32.16
C GLN A 325 35.65 52.76 32.51
N ASN A 326 35.27 53.69 33.40
CA ASN A 326 33.87 53.91 33.77
C ASN A 326 33.03 54.41 32.58
N LEU A 327 33.58 55.31 31.76
CA LEU A 327 32.93 55.78 30.53
C LEU A 327 32.82 54.65 29.50
N ASN A 328 33.86 53.84 29.30
CA ASN A 328 33.82 52.70 28.38
C ASN A 328 32.82 51.62 28.82
N ASN A 329 32.68 51.38 30.12
CA ASN A 329 31.66 50.48 30.66
C ASN A 329 30.24 51.03 30.42
N SER A 330 30.05 52.33 30.59
CA SER A 330 28.79 53.01 30.30
C SER A 330 28.45 52.98 28.80
N ARG A 331 29.44 53.18 27.92
CA ARG A 331 29.33 52.97 26.46
C ARG A 331 28.83 51.56 26.12
N ARG A 332 29.45 50.51 26.70
CA ARG A 332 29.02 49.12 26.48
C ARG A 332 27.59 48.87 26.96
N ARG A 333 27.16 49.48 28.05
CA ARG A 333 25.78 49.37 28.57
C ARG A 333 24.77 50.03 27.64
N LEU A 334 25.06 51.24 27.14
CA LEU A 334 24.19 51.95 26.20
C LEU A 334 24.07 51.21 24.87
N LEU A 335 25.17 50.67 24.32
CA LEU A 335 25.14 49.85 23.10
C LEU A 335 24.29 48.58 23.27
N LYS A 336 24.35 47.92 24.43
CA LYS A 336 23.49 46.78 24.74
C LYS A 336 22.01 47.17 24.89
N ASP A 337 21.72 48.38 25.36
CA ASP A 337 20.34 48.87 25.47
C ASP A 337 19.76 49.24 24.09
N ILE A 338 20.54 49.95 23.25
CA ILE A 338 20.21 50.23 21.84
C ILE A 338 19.84 48.95 21.10
N LYS A 339 20.71 47.93 21.15
CA LYS A 339 20.46 46.64 20.48
C LYS A 339 19.19 45.94 20.97
N ARG A 340 18.90 46.01 22.27
CA ARG A 340 17.67 45.43 22.85
C ARG A 340 16.42 46.15 22.36
N ARG A 341 16.45 47.48 22.29
CA ARG A 341 15.33 48.30 21.81
C ARG A 341 15.11 48.17 20.31
N GLU A 342 16.17 48.08 19.52
CA GLU A 342 16.07 47.80 18.08
C GLU A 342 15.41 46.44 17.80
N ILE A 343 15.76 45.40 18.56
CA ILE A 343 15.10 44.09 18.47
C ILE A 343 13.62 44.21 18.83
N ARG A 344 13.29 44.92 19.91
CA ARG A 344 11.91 45.10 20.34
C ARG A 344 11.07 45.89 19.33
N ILE A 345 11.63 46.94 18.72
CA ILE A 345 10.98 47.68 17.63
C ILE A 345 10.80 46.78 16.40
N LYS A 346 11.80 45.97 16.05
CA LYS A 346 11.71 45.00 14.94
C LYS A 346 10.63 43.93 15.18
N GLU A 347 10.48 43.48 16.41
CA GLU A 347 9.40 42.57 16.82
C GLU A 347 8.03 43.24 16.78
N LEU A 348 7.92 44.48 17.25
CA LEU A 348 6.68 45.27 17.23
C LEU A 348 6.25 45.68 15.80
N LYS A 349 7.21 45.89 14.89
CA LYS A 349 6.98 46.19 13.46
C LYS A 349 6.87 44.94 12.58
N ARG A 350 7.02 43.74 13.13
CA ARG A 350 6.90 42.51 12.34
C ARG A 350 5.46 42.43 11.81
N PRO A 351 5.25 42.36 10.49
CA PRO A 351 3.91 42.34 9.93
C PRO A 351 3.15 41.14 10.49
N VAL A 352 1.92 41.39 10.96
CA VAL A 352 0.94 40.33 11.19
C VAL A 352 0.66 39.75 9.81
N LYS A 353 1.01 38.47 9.60
CA LYS A 353 0.82 37.82 8.31
C LYS A 353 -0.65 37.94 7.91
N GLU A 354 -0.89 38.54 6.75
CA GLU A 354 -2.21 38.67 6.16
C GLU A 354 -2.90 37.29 6.10
N ALA A 355 -4.19 37.31 6.38
CA ALA A 355 -5.06 36.17 6.21
C ALA A 355 -5.06 35.74 4.72
N GLY A 356 -4.82 34.46 4.44
CA GLY A 356 -5.13 33.89 3.13
C GLY A 356 -4.08 33.00 2.45
N GLU A 357 -2.93 32.67 3.06
CA GLU A 357 -2.02 31.72 2.40
C GLU A 357 -2.49 30.28 2.60
N GLU A 358 -3.28 29.77 1.65
CA GLU A 358 -3.44 28.35 1.39
C GLU A 358 -2.05 27.74 1.15
N LYS A 359 -1.57 26.94 2.11
CA LYS A 359 -0.19 26.42 2.10
C LYS A 359 -0.18 24.92 2.07
N ILE A 360 0.37 24.38 0.98
CA ILE A 360 0.83 23.00 0.92
C ILE A 360 2.29 22.99 1.33
N ILE A 361 2.60 22.32 2.43
CA ILE A 361 3.94 22.18 2.97
C ILE A 361 4.39 20.75 2.69
N THR A 362 5.60 20.60 2.16
CA THR A 362 6.25 19.29 2.06
C THR A 362 7.13 19.12 3.29
N PHE A 363 6.96 18.00 3.97
CA PHE A 363 7.77 17.57 5.09
C PHE A 363 8.50 16.28 4.69
N ASP A 364 9.72 16.09 5.18
CA ASP A 364 10.40 14.81 5.09
C ASP A 364 10.20 14.06 6.41
N LEU A 365 9.48 12.95 6.35
CA LEU A 365 9.14 12.14 7.51
C LEU A 365 10.40 11.55 8.16
N PHE A 366 11.42 11.18 7.37
CA PHE A 366 12.67 10.65 7.90
C PHE A 366 13.46 11.73 8.64
N GLU A 367 13.60 12.90 8.05
CA GLU A 367 14.34 14.01 8.67
C GLU A 367 13.65 14.54 9.92
N ILE A 368 12.33 14.72 9.90
CA ILE A 368 11.59 15.16 11.09
C ILE A 368 11.73 14.14 12.21
N PHE A 369 11.58 12.85 11.89
CA PHE A 369 11.73 11.80 12.88
C PHE A 369 13.14 11.81 13.50
N LYS A 370 14.19 11.84 12.67
CA LYS A 370 15.60 11.91 13.13
C LYS A 370 15.87 13.17 13.95
N SER A 371 15.31 14.32 13.58
CA SER A 371 15.52 15.60 14.28
C SER A 371 14.93 15.62 15.69
N LYS A 372 13.84 14.86 15.92
CA LYS A 372 13.18 14.70 17.23
C LYS A 372 13.71 13.49 17.99
N GLN A 373 14.61 12.69 17.40
CA GLN A 373 15.20 11.51 18.01
C GLN A 373 16.37 11.89 18.93
N SER A 374 16.36 11.39 20.17
CA SER A 374 17.46 11.62 21.12
C SER A 374 18.76 10.99 20.63
N PHE A 375 19.91 11.50 21.12
CA PHE A 375 21.22 10.93 20.80
C PHE A 375 21.33 9.44 21.21
N LEU A 376 20.76 9.06 22.36
CA LEU A 376 20.75 7.67 22.84
C LEU A 376 19.98 6.75 21.90
N HIS A 377 18.85 7.22 21.35
CA HIS A 377 18.09 6.44 20.38
C HIS A 377 18.83 6.28 19.04
N ARG A 378 19.52 7.34 18.57
CA ARG A 378 20.37 7.26 17.37
C ARG A 378 21.52 6.27 17.53
N MET A 379 22.17 6.26 18.70
CA MET A 379 23.24 5.29 19.00
C MET A 379 22.70 3.87 19.11
N GLY A 380 21.54 3.68 19.76
CA GLY A 380 20.88 2.37 19.85
C GLY A 380 20.50 1.79 18.48
N ASP A 381 19.95 2.60 17.57
CA ASP A 381 19.62 2.16 16.20
C ASP A 381 20.87 1.74 15.41
N LYS A 382 21.97 2.48 15.55
CA LYS A 382 23.24 2.18 14.86
C LYS A 382 23.91 0.93 15.42
N ALA A 383 23.87 0.73 16.72
CA ALA A 383 24.36 -0.49 17.36
C ALA A 383 23.50 -1.71 16.98
N GLY A 384 22.18 -1.54 16.91
CA GLY A 384 21.24 -2.58 16.49
C GLY A 384 21.47 -3.04 15.05
N SER A 385 21.64 -2.10 14.11
CA SER A 385 21.89 -2.45 12.69
C SER A 385 23.25 -3.13 12.46
N MET A 386 24.22 -2.91 13.35
CA MET A 386 25.53 -3.55 13.29
C MET A 386 25.61 -4.88 14.07
N GLY A 387 24.49 -5.37 14.64
CA GLY A 387 24.48 -6.60 15.45
C GLY A 387 25.15 -6.44 16.83
N LEU A 388 25.48 -5.21 17.23
CA LEU A 388 26.11 -4.87 18.51
C LEU A 388 25.09 -4.41 19.56
N GLY A 389 23.78 -4.56 19.29
CA GLY A 389 22.70 -4.14 20.19
C GLY A 389 22.81 -4.74 21.59
N ASN A 390 23.34 -5.97 21.72
CA ASN A 390 23.53 -6.66 23.00
C ASN A 390 24.71 -6.12 23.83
N LEU A 391 25.60 -5.30 23.25
CA LEU A 391 26.74 -4.69 23.92
C LEU A 391 26.40 -3.35 24.58
N PHE A 392 25.35 -2.67 24.11
CA PHE A 392 24.77 -1.54 24.81
C PHE A 392 23.81 -2.09 25.86
N GLY A 393 24.18 -1.95 27.14
CA GLY A 393 23.56 -2.69 28.25
C GLY A 393 22.04 -2.63 28.31
N LYS A 394 21.44 -3.60 29.02
CA LYS A 394 19.98 -3.82 29.24
C LYS A 394 19.15 -2.58 29.65
N ASN A 395 19.78 -1.45 29.97
CA ASN A 395 19.14 -0.17 30.28
C ASN A 395 18.92 0.74 29.05
N VAL A 396 19.37 0.32 27.86
CA VAL A 396 19.09 0.98 26.58
C VAL A 396 18.12 0.09 25.79
N GLU A 397 17.00 -0.31 26.40
CA GLU A 397 15.82 -0.62 25.61
C GLU A 397 15.39 0.70 24.96
N THR A 398 15.89 0.98 23.76
CA THR A 398 15.38 2.09 22.98
C THR A 398 13.90 1.83 22.76
N GLU A 399 13.05 2.64 23.40
CA GLU A 399 11.61 2.54 23.25
C GLU A 399 11.30 2.43 21.75
N LYS A 400 10.65 1.32 21.36
CA LYS A 400 10.44 0.96 19.95
C LYS A 400 9.87 2.10 19.10
N ARG A 401 9.14 3.03 19.73
CA ARG A 401 8.53 4.23 19.14
C ARG A 401 9.53 5.25 18.57
N PHE A 402 10.79 5.22 19.01
CA PHE A 402 11.83 6.15 18.57
C PHE A 402 12.88 5.50 17.67
N SER A 403 12.64 4.30 17.15
CA SER A 403 13.58 3.62 16.25
C SER A 403 13.36 4.02 14.79
N PHE A 404 14.39 4.61 14.18
CA PHE A 404 14.41 4.95 12.75
C PHE A 404 14.46 3.71 11.86
N ASN A 405 15.20 2.67 12.26
CA ASN A 405 15.27 1.42 11.49
C ASN A 405 13.87 0.80 11.33
N LYS A 406 13.07 0.81 12.40
CA LYS A 406 11.69 0.36 12.36
C LYS A 406 10.78 1.26 11.52
N LEU A 407 10.99 2.58 11.53
CA LEU A 407 10.29 3.49 10.62
C LEU A 407 10.60 3.15 9.15
N TYR A 408 11.85 2.85 8.86
CA TYR A 408 12.31 2.48 7.51
C TYR A 408 11.74 1.12 7.08
N GLU A 409 11.77 0.11 7.95
CA GLU A 409 11.11 -1.19 7.73
C GLU A 409 9.60 -1.03 7.51
N MET A 410 8.95 -0.20 8.32
CA MET A 410 7.53 0.14 8.18
C MET A 410 7.22 0.74 6.81
N ALA A 411 8.06 1.68 6.33
CA ALA A 411 7.91 2.27 5.01
C ALA A 411 7.98 1.22 3.89
N ASN A 412 8.95 0.31 3.96
CA ASN A 412 9.14 -0.76 2.97
C ASN A 412 8.02 -1.79 3.00
N PHE A 413 7.66 -2.34 4.17
CA PHE A 413 6.59 -3.32 4.27
C PHE A 413 5.24 -2.73 3.83
N SER A 414 4.96 -1.48 4.19
CA SER A 414 3.74 -0.78 3.75
C SER A 414 3.71 -0.58 2.23
N LYS A 415 4.84 -0.18 1.61
CA LYS A 415 4.92 -0.03 0.16
C LYS A 415 4.64 -1.34 -0.57
N ASP A 416 5.20 -2.45 -0.09
CA ASP A 416 4.95 -3.78 -0.65
C ASP A 416 3.50 -4.23 -0.43
N TRP A 417 2.94 -3.94 0.75
CA TRP A 417 1.55 -4.25 1.06
C TRP A 417 0.58 -3.48 0.15
N ILE A 418 0.81 -2.18 -0.04
CA ILE A 418 0.01 -1.33 -0.94
C ILE A 418 0.10 -1.84 -2.38
N LYS A 419 1.30 -2.22 -2.84
CA LYS A 419 1.48 -2.82 -4.17
C LYS A 419 0.71 -4.12 -4.31
N ALA A 420 0.79 -5.03 -3.33
CA ALA A 420 0.05 -6.29 -3.33
C ALA A 420 -1.47 -6.08 -3.32
N SER A 421 -1.96 -5.17 -2.46
CA SER A 421 -3.37 -4.80 -2.34
C SER A 421 -3.92 -4.24 -3.65
N ASN A 422 -3.18 -3.33 -4.30
CA ASN A 422 -3.57 -2.76 -5.58
C ASN A 422 -3.61 -3.79 -6.72
N GLN A 423 -2.64 -4.71 -6.77
CA GLN A 423 -2.66 -5.80 -7.75
C GLN A 423 -3.83 -6.76 -7.49
N SER A 424 -4.08 -7.12 -6.24
CA SER A 424 -5.22 -7.96 -5.86
C SER A 424 -6.55 -7.33 -6.26
N LYS A 425 -6.78 -6.05 -5.93
CA LYS A 425 -7.97 -5.29 -6.33
C LYS A 425 -8.16 -5.24 -7.85
N LYS A 426 -7.08 -5.02 -8.60
CA LYS A 426 -7.11 -5.01 -10.08
C LYS A 426 -7.47 -6.37 -10.64
N ILE A 427 -6.84 -7.45 -10.17
CA ILE A 427 -7.12 -8.80 -10.67
C ILE A 427 -8.54 -9.22 -10.28
N SER A 428 -9.01 -8.84 -9.10
CA SER A 428 -10.37 -9.14 -8.62
C SER A 428 -11.44 -8.49 -9.49
N SER A 429 -11.27 -7.21 -9.87
CA SER A 429 -12.22 -6.54 -10.78
C SER A 429 -12.20 -7.14 -12.18
N GLU A 430 -11.02 -7.44 -12.72
CA GLU A 430 -10.89 -8.12 -14.01
C GLU A 430 -11.48 -9.54 -13.99
N SER A 431 -11.30 -10.27 -12.88
CA SER A 431 -11.82 -11.62 -12.66
C SER A 431 -13.35 -11.62 -12.59
N SER A 432 -13.93 -10.65 -11.88
CA SER A 432 -15.38 -10.48 -11.78
C SER A 432 -16.01 -10.19 -13.13
N ARG A 433 -15.44 -9.24 -13.89
CA ARG A 433 -15.89 -8.93 -15.25
C ARG A 433 -15.76 -10.14 -16.18
N LEU A 434 -14.67 -10.90 -16.06
CA LEU A 434 -14.45 -12.10 -16.88
C LEU A 434 -15.47 -13.19 -16.54
N ALA A 435 -15.81 -13.37 -15.26
CA ALA A 435 -16.82 -14.32 -14.82
C ALA A 435 -18.21 -13.96 -15.35
N GLU A 436 -18.60 -12.68 -15.31
CA GLU A 436 -19.86 -12.20 -15.89
C GLU A 436 -19.93 -12.42 -17.40
N GLN A 437 -18.84 -12.11 -18.12
CA GLN A 437 -18.73 -12.36 -19.56
C GLN A 437 -18.82 -13.86 -19.88
N LEU A 438 -18.25 -14.71 -19.02
CA LEU A 438 -18.30 -16.16 -19.18
C LEU A 438 -19.71 -16.69 -18.95
N ASP A 439 -20.41 -16.22 -17.91
CA ASP A 439 -21.80 -16.60 -17.62
C ASP A 439 -22.72 -16.27 -18.82
N GLN A 440 -22.61 -15.06 -19.38
CA GLN A 440 -23.34 -14.64 -20.59
C GLN A 440 -22.98 -15.49 -21.82
N PHE A 441 -21.70 -15.82 -21.98
CA PHE A 441 -21.22 -16.66 -23.07
C PHE A 441 -21.80 -18.08 -23.00
N VAL A 442 -21.80 -18.67 -21.81
CA VAL A 442 -22.35 -20.01 -21.55
C VAL A 442 -23.84 -20.06 -21.85
N GLU A 443 -24.60 -19.04 -21.43
CA GLU A 443 -26.03 -18.92 -21.71
C GLU A 443 -26.29 -18.84 -23.22
N LYS A 444 -25.59 -17.93 -23.92
CA LYS A 444 -25.73 -17.74 -25.37
C LYS A 444 -25.44 -19.01 -26.18
N HIS A 445 -24.44 -19.79 -25.75
CA HIS A 445 -24.00 -20.98 -26.46
C HIS A 445 -24.59 -22.29 -25.91
N LYS A 446 -25.52 -22.22 -24.94
CA LYS A 446 -26.17 -23.37 -24.31
C LYS A 446 -25.17 -24.41 -23.78
N LEU A 447 -24.04 -23.95 -23.23
CA LEU A 447 -22.95 -24.79 -22.74
C LEU A 447 -23.17 -25.28 -21.29
N SER A 448 -24.39 -25.69 -20.98
CA SER A 448 -24.79 -26.15 -19.65
C SER A 448 -25.09 -27.64 -19.67
N ALA A 449 -24.72 -28.35 -18.60
CA ALA A 449 -25.28 -29.67 -18.37
C ALA A 449 -26.77 -29.49 -18.02
N SER A 450 -27.66 -30.08 -18.81
CA SER A 450 -29.08 -30.14 -18.46
C SER A 450 -29.23 -30.99 -17.19
N ILE A 451 -29.32 -30.36 -16.01
CA ILE A 451 -29.93 -31.01 -14.87
C ILE A 451 -31.43 -30.95 -15.14
N ALA A 452 -31.98 -32.06 -15.63
CA ALA A 452 -33.42 -32.21 -15.73
C ALA A 452 -34.01 -32.02 -14.32
N GLY A 453 -34.74 -30.92 -14.10
CA GLY A 453 -35.61 -30.79 -12.93
C GLY A 453 -35.31 -29.70 -11.90
N THR A 454 -34.71 -28.55 -12.23
CA THR A 454 -34.70 -27.40 -11.29
C THR A 454 -35.21 -26.10 -11.90
N ARG A 455 -36.22 -25.52 -11.25
CA ARG A 455 -36.94 -24.30 -11.62
C ARG A 455 -36.01 -23.08 -11.77
N SER A 456 -36.19 -22.40 -12.90
CA SER A 456 -36.00 -20.99 -13.30
C SER A 456 -35.26 -19.92 -12.47
N ASN A 457 -34.45 -20.22 -11.44
CA ASN A 457 -33.66 -19.19 -10.72
C ASN A 457 -32.22 -19.62 -10.40
N ASN A 458 -31.76 -20.77 -10.90
CA ASN A 458 -30.40 -21.25 -10.65
C ASN A 458 -29.46 -20.79 -11.77
N LYS A 459 -28.35 -20.15 -11.36
CA LYS A 459 -27.23 -19.74 -12.20
C LYS A 459 -26.80 -20.90 -13.12
N ILE A 460 -26.75 -20.67 -14.43
CA ILE A 460 -26.35 -21.68 -15.42
C ILE A 460 -24.95 -22.17 -15.07
N ASN A 461 -24.80 -23.45 -14.74
CA ASN A 461 -23.53 -24.01 -14.29
C ASN A 461 -22.87 -24.84 -15.39
N TYR A 462 -21.79 -24.31 -15.97
CA TYR A 462 -20.99 -24.97 -17.00
C TYR A 462 -19.92 -25.91 -16.42
N GLN A 463 -19.65 -25.82 -15.11
CA GLN A 463 -18.58 -26.57 -14.46
C GLN A 463 -18.68 -28.10 -14.69
N PRO A 464 -19.86 -28.74 -14.62
CA PRO A 464 -19.98 -30.17 -14.89
C PRO A 464 -19.49 -30.59 -16.28
N LEU A 465 -19.66 -29.72 -17.29
CA LEU A 465 -19.21 -29.99 -18.65
C LEU A 465 -17.67 -30.01 -18.75
N LEU A 466 -17.00 -29.09 -18.04
CA LEU A 466 -15.54 -29.03 -17.98
C LEU A 466 -14.97 -30.17 -17.13
N ASP A 467 -15.61 -30.45 -15.99
CA ASP A 467 -15.24 -31.51 -15.06
C ASP A 467 -15.30 -32.87 -15.74
N GLU A 468 -16.37 -33.12 -16.51
CA GLU A 468 -16.53 -34.34 -17.29
C GLU A 468 -15.43 -34.49 -18.33
N HIS A 469 -15.09 -33.41 -19.05
CA HIS A 469 -14.01 -33.47 -20.03
C HIS A 469 -12.64 -33.65 -19.39
N ILE A 470 -12.40 -33.05 -18.23
CA ILE A 470 -11.17 -33.28 -17.47
C ILE A 470 -11.06 -34.76 -17.06
N LEU A 471 -12.14 -35.33 -16.53
CA LEU A 471 -12.20 -36.75 -16.15
C LEU A 471 -11.95 -37.65 -17.36
N ASP A 472 -12.61 -37.40 -18.49
CA ASP A 472 -12.42 -38.15 -19.73
C ASP A 472 -10.95 -38.11 -20.21
N ARG A 473 -10.28 -36.96 -20.08
CA ARG A 473 -8.87 -36.79 -20.46
C ARG A 473 -7.92 -37.52 -19.53
N MET A 474 -8.21 -37.54 -18.23
CA MET A 474 -7.46 -38.32 -17.25
C MET A 474 -7.66 -39.82 -17.47
N GLU A 475 -8.92 -40.26 -17.67
CA GLU A 475 -9.29 -41.65 -17.95
C GLU A 475 -8.58 -42.14 -19.21
N LEU A 476 -8.64 -41.39 -20.31
CA LEU A 476 -7.92 -41.72 -21.55
C LEU A 476 -6.42 -41.95 -21.33
N ALA A 477 -5.78 -41.15 -20.49
CA ALA A 477 -4.36 -41.30 -20.24
C ALA A 477 -4.06 -42.56 -19.43
N VAL A 478 -4.88 -42.88 -18.43
CA VAL A 478 -4.74 -44.12 -17.65
C VAL A 478 -4.99 -45.35 -18.53
N LEU A 479 -6.08 -45.36 -19.29
CA LEU A 479 -6.39 -46.46 -20.22
C LEU A 479 -5.29 -46.63 -21.27
N SER A 480 -4.66 -45.54 -21.72
CA SER A 480 -3.54 -45.64 -22.66
C SER A 480 -2.32 -46.35 -22.06
N CYS A 481 -2.00 -46.11 -20.78
CA CYS A 481 -0.95 -46.83 -20.09
C CYS A 481 -1.29 -48.31 -19.93
N GLU A 482 -2.53 -48.61 -19.54
CA GLU A 482 -2.98 -50.00 -19.37
C GLU A 482 -2.91 -50.77 -20.68
N ILE A 483 -3.40 -50.20 -21.78
CA ILE A 483 -3.30 -50.81 -23.12
C ILE A 483 -1.84 -51.04 -23.51
N ALA A 484 -0.95 -50.07 -23.27
CA ALA A 484 0.47 -50.20 -23.58
C ALA A 484 1.12 -51.35 -22.78
N ASN A 485 0.84 -51.43 -21.48
CA ASN A 485 1.34 -52.51 -20.62
C ASN A 485 0.94 -53.90 -21.16
N TYR A 486 -0.30 -54.07 -21.64
CA TYR A 486 -0.74 -55.34 -22.26
C TYR A 486 0.03 -55.70 -23.53
N TYR A 487 0.58 -54.73 -24.25
CA TYR A 487 1.41 -54.98 -25.44
C TYR A 487 2.88 -55.21 -25.10
N ASP A 488 3.38 -54.60 -24.03
CA ASP A 488 4.76 -54.78 -23.55
C ASP A 488 4.94 -56.08 -22.72
N GLU A 489 3.86 -56.64 -22.18
CA GLU A 489 3.85 -57.95 -21.48
C GLU A 489 3.82 -59.17 -22.42
N LYS A 490 3.76 -58.95 -23.75
CA LYS A 490 3.96 -59.99 -24.78
C LYS A 490 5.36 -59.91 -25.36
#